data_AF-A0A2M7RLR9-F1
#
_entry.id   AF-A0A2M7RLR9-F1
#
_cell.length_a   1.000
_cell.length_b   1.000
_cell.length_c   1.000
_cell.angle_alpha   90.00
_cell.angle_beta   90.00
_cell.angle_gamma   90.00
#
_symmetry.space_group_name_H-M   'P 1'
#
loop_
_entity.id
_entity.type
_entity.pdbx_description
1 polymer ?
#
loop_
_entity_poly.entity_id
_entity_poly.type
_entity_poly.pdbx_seq_one_letter_code
_entity_poly.pdbx_strand_id
1 'polypeptide(L)' 'MQYVVRKEKEGFESLMRRFSRKVHQSGSLADAKKRQYFEKPLSKREQRAVAIRKESAKARKMRQLILNS' A
#
# COMPACT_ATOMS: atom_id res chain seq x y z
N MET A 1 -0.87 2.52 -14.85
CA MET A 1 0.22 1.65 -15.36
C MET A 1 1.53 2.20 -14.84
N GLN A 2 2.42 1.38 -14.28
CA GLN A 2 3.71 1.85 -13.76
C GLN A 2 4.85 1.35 -14.62
N TYR A 3 5.72 2.26 -15.03
CA TYR A 3 6.94 1.95 -15.77
C TYR A 3 8.16 2.08 -14.84
N VAL A 4 9.07 1.11 -14.96
CA VAL A 4 10.40 1.11 -14.35
C VAL A 4 11.39 0.74 -15.46
N VAL A 5 12.22 1.70 -15.83
CA VAL A 5 13.27 1.50 -16.84
C VAL A 5 14.56 1.09 -16.14
N ARG A 6 15.29 0.16 -16.77
CA ARG A 6 16.60 -0.30 -16.31
C ARG A 6 17.61 0.86 -16.39
N LYS A 7 18.44 1.01 -15.35
CA LYS A 7 19.56 1.95 -15.36
C LYS A 7 20.82 1.29 -15.90
N GLU A 8 21.75 2.07 -16.47
CA GLU A 8 22.95 1.56 -17.14
C GLU A 8 23.86 0.69 -16.26
N LYS A 9 23.96 0.98 -14.96
CA LYS A 9 24.82 0.23 -14.00
C LYS A 9 24.02 -0.61 -12.99
N GLU A 10 22.84 -1.07 -13.37
CA GLU A 10 21.95 -1.82 -12.48
C GLU A 10 21.97 -3.33 -12.77
N GLY A 11 22.18 -4.12 -11.72
CA GLY A 11 21.95 -5.56 -11.71
C GLY A 11 20.45 -5.90 -11.70
N PHE A 12 20.09 -7.06 -12.27
CA PHE A 12 18.70 -7.49 -12.44
C PHE A 12 17.87 -7.49 -11.15
N GLU A 13 18.45 -7.97 -10.05
CA GLU A 13 17.73 -8.05 -8.77
C GLU A 13 17.33 -6.67 -8.23
N SER A 14 18.20 -5.67 -8.41
CA SER A 14 17.91 -4.29 -8.01
C SER A 14 16.74 -3.70 -8.82
N LEU A 15 16.70 -4.00 -10.12
CA LEU A 15 15.58 -3.61 -10.99
C LEU A 15 14.27 -4.24 -10.53
N MET A 16 14.29 -5.54 -10.23
CA MET A 16 13.11 -6.27 -9.78
C MET A 16 12.61 -5.78 -8.41
N ARG A 17 13.53 -5.40 -7.50
CA ARG A 17 13.17 -4.78 -6.22
C ARG A 17 12.51 -3.42 -6.40
N ARG A 18 13.03 -2.57 -7.30
CA ARG A 18 12.43 -1.26 -7.62
C ARG A 18 11.06 -1.41 -8.27
N PHE A 19 10.94 -2.34 -9.21
CA PHE A 19 9.67 -2.68 -9.86
C PHE A 19 8.65 -3.15 -8.83
N SER A 20 9.00 -4.15 -8.01
CA SER A 20 8.13 -4.66 -6.95
C SER A 20 7.71 -3.55 -6.00
N ARG A 21 8.63 -2.70 -5.53
CA ARG A 21 8.30 -1.56 -4.66
C ARG A 21 7.31 -0.62 -5.32
N LYS A 22 7.54 -0.26 -6.59
CA LYS A 22 6.61 0.60 -7.35
C LYS A 22 5.23 -0.05 -7.41
N VAL A 23 5.14 -1.32 -7.81
CA VAL A 23 3.86 -2.05 -7.93
C VAL A 23 3.09 -2.04 -6.61
N HIS A 24 3.76 -2.33 -5.49
CA HIS A 24 3.14 -2.27 -4.17
C HIS A 24 2.68 -0.85 -3.82
N GLN A 25 3.50 0.17 -4.11
CA GLN A 25 3.16 1.57 -3.84
C GLN A 25 1.98 2.06 -4.68
N SER A 26 1.80 1.55 -5.91
CA SER A 26 0.63 1.92 -6.73
C SER A 26 -0.70 1.49 -6.13
N GLY A 27 -0.70 0.50 -5.25
CA GLY A 27 -1.93 -0.12 -4.77
C GLY A 27 -2.69 -0.91 -5.83
N SER A 28 -2.17 -1.07 -7.06
CA SER A 28 -2.86 -1.73 -8.17
C SER A 28 -3.34 -3.15 -7.83
N LEU A 29 -2.53 -3.94 -7.12
CA LEU A 29 -2.92 -5.28 -6.65
C LEU A 29 -4.05 -5.23 -5.60
N ALA A 30 -4.00 -4.26 -4.69
CA ALA A 30 -5.03 -4.08 -3.67
C ALA A 30 -6.35 -3.63 -4.30
N ASP A 31 -6.29 -2.77 -5.32
CA ASP A 31 -7.48 -2.31 -6.03
C ASP A 31 -8.04 -3.38 -6.96
N ALA A 32 -7.19 -4.16 -7.62
CA ALA A 32 -7.62 -5.35 -8.36
C ALA A 32 -8.37 -6.30 -7.43
N LYS A 33 -7.82 -6.61 -6.25
CA LYS A 33 -8.46 -7.47 -5.25
C LYS A 33 -9.81 -6.94 -4.77
N LYS A 34 -9.93 -5.64 -4.48
CA LYS A 34 -11.22 -5.02 -4.09
C LYS A 34 -12.25 -5.07 -5.21
N ARG A 35 -11.82 -4.99 -6.47
CA ARG A 35 -12.69 -5.01 -7.65
C ARG A 35 -13.01 -6.43 -8.14
N GLN A 36 -12.50 -7.47 -7.50
CA GLN A 36 -12.81 -8.87 -7.85
C GLN A 36 -14.30 -9.18 -7.68
N TYR A 37 -14.97 -8.51 -6.73
CA TYR A 37 -16.38 -8.68 -6.44
C TYR A 37 -17.07 -7.31 -6.34
N PHE A 38 -18.37 -7.28 -6.62
CA PHE A 38 -19.17 -6.08 -6.39
C PHE A 38 -19.43 -5.90 -4.89
N GLU A 39 -19.04 -4.73 -4.36
CA GLU A 39 -19.38 -4.29 -3.01
C GLU A 39 -20.13 -2.97 -3.09
N LYS A 40 -21.22 -2.84 -2.31
CA LYS A 40 -21.95 -1.57 -2.21
C LYS A 40 -21.01 -0.50 -1.64
N PRO A 41 -21.04 0.74 -2.18
CA PRO A 41 -20.23 1.82 -1.64
C PRO A 41 -20.62 2.08 -0.18
N LEU A 42 -19.61 2.21 0.68
CA LEU A 42 -19.81 2.54 2.09
C LEU A 42 -20.49 3.91 2.24
N SER A 43 -21.36 4.04 3.24
CA SER A 43 -21.90 5.34 3.64
C SER A 43 -20.79 6.27 4.16
N LYS A 44 -21.01 7.59 4.16
CA LYS A 44 -20.05 8.57 4.70
C LYS A 44 -19.63 8.26 6.14
N ARG A 45 -20.55 7.74 6.96
CA ARG A 45 -20.29 7.36 8.36
C ARG A 45 -19.35 6.15 8.46
N GLU A 46 -19.61 5.12 7.65
CA GLU A 46 -18.76 3.91 7.64
C GLU A 46 -17.37 4.21 7.08
N GLN A 47 -17.27 5.05 6.04
CA GLN A 47 -15.98 5.50 5.50
C GLN A 47 -15.15 6.21 6.58
N ARG A 48 -15.77 7.12 7.36
CA ARG A 48 -15.10 7.80 8.49
C ARG A 48 -14.64 6.83 9.57
N ALA A 49 -15.50 5.88 9.97
CA ALA A 49 -15.15 4.87 10.97
C ALA A 49 -13.95 4.01 10.54
N VAL A 50 -13.91 3.58 9.27
CA VAL A 50 -12.77 2.83 8.71
C VAL A 50 -11.50 3.67 8.68
N ALA A 51 -11.59 4.96 8.33
CA ALA A 51 -10.45 5.86 8.32
C ALA A 51 -9.84 6.03 9.73
N ILE A 52 -10.68 6.30 10.74
CA ILE A 52 -10.27 6.45 12.14
C ILE A 52 -9.61 5.17 12.64
N ARG A 53 -10.18 4.00 12.35
CA ARG A 53 -9.59 2.70 12.73
C ARG A 53 -8.24 2.46 12.08
N LYS A 54 -8.06 2.86 10.81
CA LYS A 54 -6.78 2.74 10.11
C LYS A 54 -5.72 3.68 10.70
N GLU A 55 -6.11 4.90 11.06
CA GLU A 55 -5.23 5.89 11.67
C GLU A 55 -4.77 5.46 13.06
N SER A 56 -5.69 5.01 13.91
CA SER A 56 -5.35 4.54 15.27
C SER A 56 -4.44 3.31 15.24
N ALA A 57 -4.65 2.40 14.30
CA ALA A 57 -3.77 1.25 14.10
C ALA A 57 -2.35 1.66 13.68
N LYS A 58 -2.21 2.65 12.79
CA LYS A 58 -0.91 3.21 12.37
C LYS A 58 -0.21 3.88 13.55
N ALA A 59 -0.91 4.73 14.30
CA ALA A 59 -0.37 5.41 15.47
C ALA A 59 0.10 4.41 16.54
N ARG A 60 -0.69 3.36 16.82
CA ARG A 60 -0.29 2.29 17.74
C ARG A 60 0.99 1.58 17.30
N LYS A 61 1.09 1.23 16.02
CA LYS A 61 2.30 0.59 15.48
C LYS A 61 3.53 1.49 15.59
N MET A 62 3.37 2.78 15.33
CA MET A 62 4.45 3.76 15.45
C MET A 62 4.91 3.91 16.91
N ARG A 63 3.98 4.00 17.85
CA ARG A 63 4.30 4.02 19.29
C ARG A 63 5.07 2.77 19.72
N GLN A 64 4.65 1.59 19.27
CA GLN A 64 5.36 0.33 19.56
C GLN A 64 6.79 0.33 19.00
N LEU A 65 7.01 0.89 17.81
CA LEU A 65 8.36 1.00 17.23
C LEU A 65 9.28 1.90 18.06
N ILE A 66 8.75 3.02 18.58
CA ILE A 66 9.50 3.97 19.41
C ILE A 66 9.79 3.40 20.80
N LEU A 67 8.88 2.59 21.35
CA LEU A 67 9.03 2.00 22.68
C LEU A 67 10.02 0.81 22.69
N ASN A 68 10.22 0.17 21.53
CA ASN A 68 11.06 -1.02 21.36
C ASN A 68 12.42 -0.70 20.69
N SER A 69 12.77 0.58 20.58
CA SER A 69 14.07 1.09 20.09
C SER A 69 14.89 1.65 21.23
#